data_AF-A0A2E0V6R9-F1
#
_entry.id   AF-A0A2E0V6R9-F1
#
_cell.length_a   1.000
_cell.length_b   1.000
_cell.length_c   1.000
_cell.angle_alpha   90.00
_cell.angle_beta   90.00
_cell.angle_gamma   90.00
#
_symmetry.space_group_name_H-M   'P 1'
#
loop_
_entity.id
_entity.type
_entity.pdbx_description
1 polymer ?
#
loop_
_entity_poly.entity_id
_entity_poly.type
_entity_poly.pdbx_seq_one_letter_code
_entity_poly.pdbx_strand_id
1 'polypeptide(L)'
;MKRIALLIPSVALLCGLLGTVSADSPPTVKGHDAFLQGLRENKEKGAMSASNARTLSPVVSRFKGWFIDVTEKAKPGKLGNIEAVEGISLASKARDTSGWQFVETEKGYLVRAAGGKYKGWVIARDDSAKTRPEGPNLTVTPALRLSKAPTDNCHWKLILTKQGLVLEALSGKYRGWFWDFGGGDPSHRESGREVAINVLLAEKVVAGSYFAVNPAK
;
A
#
# COMPACT_ATOMS: atom_id res chain seq x y z
N MET A 1 -71.13 8.72 -0.19
CA MET A 1 -70.23 7.73 -0.83
C MET A 1 -68.79 8.23 -0.72
N LYS A 2 -67.87 7.29 -0.48
CA LYS A 2 -66.59 7.43 0.25
C LYS A 2 -65.57 8.37 -0.44
N ARG A 3 -64.99 9.30 0.34
CA ARG A 3 -63.71 9.97 0.03
C ARG A 3 -62.58 9.00 0.41
N ILE A 4 -61.78 8.57 -0.56
CA ILE A 4 -60.57 7.77 -0.32
C ILE A 4 -59.41 8.75 -0.20
N ALA A 5 -58.90 8.94 1.01
CA ALA A 5 -57.65 9.62 1.27
C ALA A 5 -56.51 8.64 0.96
N LEU A 6 -55.67 8.97 -0.03
CA LEU A 6 -54.45 8.23 -0.34
C LEU A 6 -53.35 8.68 0.61
N LEU A 7 -53.06 7.88 1.65
CA LEU A 7 -51.88 8.04 2.49
C LEU A 7 -50.68 7.41 1.77
N ILE A 8 -49.73 8.24 1.34
CA ILE A 8 -48.44 7.80 0.81
C ILE A 8 -47.52 7.57 2.03
N PRO A 9 -46.99 6.36 2.26
CA PRO A 9 -46.01 6.16 3.31
C PRO A 9 -44.65 6.71 2.85
N SER A 10 -44.12 7.67 3.60
CA SER A 10 -42.74 8.13 3.49
C SER A 10 -41.79 7.00 3.85
N VAL A 11 -41.12 6.42 2.86
CA VAL A 11 -40.00 5.49 3.08
C VAL A 11 -38.82 6.33 3.58
N ALA A 12 -38.60 6.32 4.89
CA ALA A 12 -37.38 6.80 5.49
C ALA A 12 -36.23 5.92 4.98
N LEU A 13 -35.38 6.49 4.11
CA LEU A 13 -34.13 5.88 3.70
C LEU A 13 -33.22 5.86 4.95
N LEU A 14 -33.19 4.74 5.65
CA LEU A 14 -32.23 4.50 6.72
C LEU A 14 -30.83 4.56 6.11
N CYS A 15 -30.04 5.55 6.54
CA CYS A 15 -28.61 5.59 6.35
C CYS A 15 -27.98 4.30 6.89
N GLY A 16 -27.69 3.37 5.99
CA GLY A 16 -26.72 2.31 6.26
C GLY A 16 -25.33 2.94 6.33
N LEU A 17 -24.95 3.39 7.52
CA LEU A 17 -23.55 3.49 7.92
C LEU A 17 -22.98 2.06 7.84
N LEU A 18 -22.54 1.66 6.64
CA LEU A 18 -21.61 0.56 6.47
C LEU A 18 -20.30 1.02 7.11
N GLY A 19 -20.21 0.86 8.43
CA GLY A 19 -18.94 0.79 9.10
C GLY A 19 -18.17 -0.32 8.41
N THR A 20 -17.15 0.06 7.64
CA THR A 20 -16.20 -0.90 7.08
C THR A 20 -15.61 -1.64 8.26
N VAL A 21 -16.06 -2.87 8.49
CA VAL A 21 -15.45 -3.77 9.47
C VAL A 21 -14.01 -3.93 9.01
N SER A 22 -13.09 -3.33 9.74
CA SER A 22 -11.66 -3.47 9.49
C SER A 22 -11.37 -4.97 9.48
N ALA A 23 -10.80 -5.50 8.40
CA ALA A 23 -10.37 -6.89 8.38
C ALA A 23 -9.34 -7.09 9.51
N ASP A 24 -9.45 -8.21 10.22
CA ASP A 24 -8.49 -8.54 11.27
C ASP A 24 -7.08 -8.64 10.68
N SER A 25 -6.10 -8.04 11.35
CA SER A 25 -4.69 -8.21 11.01
C SER A 25 -4.36 -9.71 10.94
N PRO A 26 -3.62 -10.19 9.93
CA PRO A 26 -3.19 -11.58 9.91
C PRO A 26 -2.27 -11.88 11.11
N PRO A 27 -2.25 -13.13 11.61
CA PRO A 27 -1.39 -13.50 12.72
C PRO A 27 0.08 -13.46 12.30
N THR A 28 0.94 -13.01 13.22
CA THR A 28 2.40 -13.02 13.03
C THR A 28 2.97 -14.43 13.14
N VAL A 29 4.05 -14.70 12.41
CA VAL A 29 4.82 -15.95 12.53
C VAL A 29 5.91 -15.86 13.60
N LYS A 30 6.37 -17.01 14.10
CA LYS A 30 7.60 -17.11 14.90
C LYS A 30 8.77 -16.48 14.13
N GLY A 31 9.47 -15.53 14.75
CA GLY A 31 10.55 -14.76 14.12
C GLY A 31 10.16 -13.35 13.65
N HIS A 32 8.90 -12.94 13.83
CA HIS A 32 8.45 -11.58 13.53
C HIS A 32 9.31 -10.50 14.21
N ASP A 33 9.53 -10.60 15.51
CA ASP A 33 10.32 -9.60 16.26
C ASP A 33 11.79 -9.58 15.81
N ALA A 34 12.36 -10.75 15.54
CA ALA A 34 13.72 -10.87 15.01
C ALA A 34 13.84 -10.23 13.62
N PHE A 35 12.81 -10.38 12.78
CA PHE A 35 12.74 -9.72 11.49
C PHE A 35 12.70 -8.20 11.64
N LEU A 36 11.84 -7.65 12.52
CA LEU A 36 11.78 -6.21 12.77
C LEU A 36 13.10 -5.68 13.32
N GLN A 37 13.73 -6.41 14.24
CA GLN A 37 15.05 -6.07 14.76
C GLN A 37 16.12 -6.04 13.65
N GLY A 38 16.05 -6.97 12.69
CA GLY A 38 16.93 -7.01 11.52
C GLY A 38 16.76 -5.85 10.54
N LEU A 39 15.70 -5.04 10.68
CA LEU A 39 15.54 -3.79 9.93
C LEU A 39 16.19 -2.58 10.63
N ARG A 40 16.60 -2.71 11.90
CA ARG A 40 17.17 -1.61 12.70
C ARG A 40 18.68 -1.46 12.51
N GLU A 41 19.12 -1.23 11.28
CA GLU A 41 20.54 -1.25 10.92
C GLU A 41 21.23 0.11 11.11
N ASN A 42 20.52 1.22 10.87
CA ASN A 42 21.07 2.57 10.89
C ASN A 42 20.30 3.48 11.84
N LYS A 43 21.01 4.43 12.46
CA LYS A 43 20.39 5.56 13.19
C LYS A 43 20.29 6.78 12.28
N GLU A 44 19.16 7.45 12.31
CA GLU A 44 18.87 8.62 11.50
C GLU A 44 18.20 9.72 12.34
N LYS A 45 18.48 10.98 12.03
CA LYS A 45 17.84 12.11 12.70
C LYS A 45 16.34 12.15 12.33
N GLY A 46 15.48 12.02 13.34
CA GLY A 46 14.01 12.01 13.15
C GLY A 46 13.38 10.64 12.96
N ALA A 47 14.17 9.56 13.05
CA ALA A 47 13.70 8.18 13.05
C ALA A 47 14.29 7.41 14.24
N MET A 48 13.60 6.37 14.70
CA MET A 48 14.15 5.46 15.72
C MET A 48 15.26 4.59 15.12
N SER A 49 15.02 4.09 13.92
CA SER A 49 15.97 3.28 13.16
C SER A 49 15.61 3.29 11.67
N ALA A 50 16.54 2.90 10.83
CA ALA A 50 16.29 2.70 9.41
C ALA A 50 17.05 1.48 8.88
N SER A 51 16.44 0.74 7.96
CA SER A 51 17.12 -0.35 7.27
C SER A 51 18.06 0.19 6.18
N ASN A 52 19.07 -0.60 5.85
CA ASN A 52 19.71 -0.56 4.54
C ASN A 52 18.65 -0.81 3.45
N ALA A 53 18.99 -0.52 2.21
CA ALA A 53 18.07 -0.71 1.09
C ALA A 53 17.61 -2.18 0.99
N ARG A 54 16.31 -2.35 0.72
CA ARG A 54 15.62 -3.62 0.54
C ARG A 54 14.83 -3.60 -0.76
N THR A 55 14.70 -4.76 -1.40
CA THR A 55 13.68 -4.96 -2.42
C THR A 55 12.47 -5.65 -1.80
N LEU A 56 11.28 -5.34 -2.32
CA LEU A 56 10.04 -6.03 -2.00
C LEU A 56 9.52 -6.73 -3.25
N SER A 57 9.32 -8.04 -3.17
CA SER A 57 8.82 -8.85 -4.29
C SER A 57 7.57 -9.61 -3.90
N PRO A 58 6.46 -9.51 -4.65
CA PRO A 58 5.28 -10.35 -4.42
C PRO A 58 5.63 -11.84 -4.41
N VAL A 59 5.02 -12.63 -3.54
CA VAL A 59 5.34 -14.07 -3.39
C VAL A 59 4.26 -15.03 -3.91
N VAL A 60 2.98 -14.62 -3.90
CA VAL A 60 1.83 -15.46 -4.28
C VAL A 60 1.11 -14.93 -5.54
N SER A 61 1.40 -13.71 -5.99
CA SER A 61 0.74 -13.13 -7.15
C SER A 61 1.36 -13.54 -8.49
N ARG A 62 0.69 -13.22 -9.59
CA ARG A 62 1.21 -13.40 -10.97
C ARG A 62 2.52 -12.66 -11.22
N PHE A 63 2.83 -11.66 -10.41
CA PHE A 63 4.05 -10.87 -10.46
C PHE A 63 5.13 -11.41 -9.51
N LYS A 64 5.07 -12.70 -9.16
CA LYS A 64 6.11 -13.34 -8.36
C LYS A 64 7.49 -13.12 -8.99
N GLY A 65 8.44 -12.66 -8.16
CA GLY A 65 9.80 -12.33 -8.59
C GLY A 65 9.96 -10.96 -9.26
N TRP A 66 8.89 -10.19 -9.40
CA TRP A 66 8.96 -8.77 -9.76
C TRP A 66 9.24 -7.94 -8.49
N PHE A 67 9.49 -6.65 -8.66
CA PHE A 67 9.91 -5.75 -7.60
C PHE A 67 8.98 -4.55 -7.53
N ILE A 68 8.59 -4.14 -6.32
CA ILE A 68 7.97 -2.82 -6.12
C ILE A 68 8.97 -1.77 -6.59
N ASP A 69 8.54 -0.92 -7.50
CA ASP A 69 9.38 0.01 -8.25
C ASP A 69 8.67 1.37 -8.41
N VAL A 70 9.38 2.35 -8.96
CA VAL A 70 8.80 3.61 -9.39
C VAL A 70 8.92 3.75 -10.91
N THR A 71 7.80 3.90 -11.61
CA THR A 71 7.77 4.08 -13.08
C THR A 71 8.36 5.44 -13.47
N GLU A 72 9.08 5.47 -14.60
CA GLU A 72 9.58 6.68 -15.26
C GLU A 72 8.44 7.58 -15.76
N LYS A 73 7.24 7.01 -15.95
CA LYS A 73 6.01 7.74 -16.32
C LYS A 73 5.22 8.25 -15.12
N ALA A 74 5.84 8.30 -13.94
CA ALA A 74 5.21 8.79 -12.73
C ALA A 74 4.62 10.19 -12.95
N LYS A 75 3.33 10.34 -12.65
CA LYS A 75 2.61 11.60 -12.89
C LYS A 75 2.70 12.50 -11.65
N PRO A 76 3.10 13.78 -11.80
CA PRO A 76 3.05 14.74 -10.72
C PRO A 76 1.64 14.92 -10.17
N GLY A 77 1.55 15.11 -8.85
CA GLY A 77 0.31 15.33 -8.13
C GLY A 77 0.57 15.93 -6.75
N LYS A 78 -0.45 15.89 -5.90
CA LYS A 78 -0.37 16.36 -4.52
C LYS A 78 -1.17 15.48 -3.58
N LEU A 79 -0.70 15.35 -2.36
CA LEU A 79 -1.47 14.83 -1.22
C LEU A 79 -1.69 15.97 -0.24
N GLY A 80 -2.87 16.59 -0.32
CA GLY A 80 -3.10 17.88 0.34
C GLY A 80 -2.10 18.94 -0.15
N ASN A 81 -1.27 19.44 0.76
CA ASN A 81 -0.24 20.44 0.46
C ASN A 81 1.15 19.84 0.16
N ILE A 82 1.29 18.50 0.21
CA ILE A 82 2.57 17.83 -0.03
C ILE A 82 2.67 17.42 -1.49
N GLU A 83 3.82 17.69 -2.11
CA GLU A 83 4.14 17.20 -3.44
C GLU A 83 4.15 15.67 -3.46
N ALA A 84 3.46 15.07 -4.42
CA ALA A 84 3.36 13.63 -4.56
C ALA A 84 3.44 13.21 -6.03
N VAL A 85 3.67 11.93 -6.27
CA VAL A 85 3.56 11.34 -7.61
C VAL A 85 2.75 10.06 -7.61
N GLU A 86 1.97 9.88 -8.67
CA GLU A 86 1.38 8.62 -9.09
C GLU A 86 2.43 7.83 -9.86
N GLY A 87 3.24 7.05 -9.15
CA GLY A 87 4.39 6.39 -9.75
C GLY A 87 4.73 5.01 -9.21
N ILE A 88 4.04 4.50 -8.19
CA ILE A 88 4.36 3.18 -7.65
C ILE A 88 3.89 2.12 -8.65
N SER A 89 4.78 1.17 -8.94
CA SER A 89 4.57 0.12 -9.93
C SER A 89 5.23 -1.19 -9.48
N LEU A 90 5.11 -2.22 -10.31
CA LEU A 90 5.95 -3.41 -10.29
C LEU A 90 6.85 -3.43 -11.52
N ALA A 91 8.09 -3.86 -11.38
CA ALA A 91 9.00 -4.08 -12.50
C ALA A 91 9.58 -5.50 -12.50
N SER A 92 9.74 -6.08 -13.69
CA SER A 92 10.24 -7.46 -13.87
C SER A 92 11.73 -7.65 -13.58
N LYS A 93 12.49 -6.55 -13.43
CA LYS A 93 13.90 -6.57 -13.01
C LYS A 93 14.13 -5.42 -12.03
N ALA A 94 14.87 -5.66 -10.95
CA ALA A 94 15.19 -4.62 -9.99
C ALA A 94 16.15 -3.57 -10.58
N ARG A 95 16.00 -2.33 -10.14
CA ARG A 95 16.95 -1.22 -10.31
C ARG A 95 17.07 -0.45 -9.00
N ASP A 96 17.84 0.64 -9.01
CA ASP A 96 17.94 1.58 -7.90
C ASP A 96 16.57 2.16 -7.48
N THR A 97 15.65 2.36 -8.42
CA THR A 97 14.25 2.76 -8.17
C THR A 97 13.43 1.71 -7.45
N SER A 98 13.90 0.46 -7.39
CA SER A 98 13.24 -0.68 -6.72
C SER A 98 13.73 -0.89 -5.28
N GLY A 99 14.67 -0.05 -4.83
CA GLY A 99 15.20 -0.07 -3.47
C GLY A 99 14.35 0.76 -2.51
N TRP A 100 14.05 0.18 -1.34
CA TRP A 100 13.24 0.77 -0.29
C TRP A 100 13.93 0.65 1.07
N GLN A 101 13.77 1.63 1.93
CA GLN A 101 14.16 1.58 3.34
C GLN A 101 12.92 1.53 4.20
N PHE A 102 12.95 0.67 5.23
CA PHE A 102 11.98 0.70 6.30
C PHE A 102 12.51 1.65 7.38
N VAL A 103 11.81 2.75 7.62
CA VAL A 103 12.19 3.76 8.61
C VAL A 103 11.21 3.68 9.76
N GLU A 104 11.70 3.30 10.93
CA GLU A 104 10.90 3.14 12.15
C GLU A 104 10.63 4.50 12.82
N THR A 105 9.38 4.72 13.18
CA THR A 105 8.89 5.93 13.85
C THR A 105 7.98 5.55 15.02
N GLU A 106 7.63 6.53 15.85
CA GLU A 106 6.62 6.34 16.92
C GLU A 106 5.25 5.90 16.40
N LYS A 107 4.93 6.20 15.12
CA LYS A 107 3.63 5.92 14.49
C LYS A 107 3.64 4.63 13.65
N GLY A 108 4.73 3.87 13.65
CA GLY A 108 4.94 2.70 12.78
C GLY A 108 6.06 2.93 11.76
N TYR A 109 6.03 2.20 10.64
CA TYR A 109 7.10 2.26 9.64
C TYR A 109 6.73 3.13 8.44
N LEU A 110 7.67 3.95 7.99
CA LEU A 110 7.64 4.52 6.64
C LEU A 110 8.33 3.55 5.68
N VAL A 111 7.87 3.51 4.43
CA VAL A 111 8.58 2.83 3.33
C VAL A 111 9.12 3.89 2.38
N ARG A 112 10.42 4.13 2.44
CA ARG A 112 11.11 5.25 1.79
C ARG A 112 11.92 4.78 0.60
N ALA A 113 11.82 5.45 -0.55
CA ALA A 113 12.65 5.15 -1.71
C ALA A 113 14.14 5.35 -1.37
N ALA A 114 14.94 4.31 -1.62
CA ALA A 114 16.37 4.28 -1.31
C ALA A 114 17.24 4.85 -2.45
N GLY A 115 16.69 4.89 -3.67
CA GLY A 115 17.41 5.27 -4.89
C GLY A 115 16.51 5.94 -5.94
N GLY A 116 17.08 6.19 -7.11
CA GLY A 116 16.40 6.85 -8.23
C GLY A 116 16.03 8.31 -8.01
N LYS A 117 15.29 8.86 -8.97
CA LYS A 117 14.81 10.27 -8.99
C LYS A 117 14.06 10.68 -7.72
N TYR A 118 13.37 9.74 -7.08
CA TYR A 118 12.52 9.98 -5.93
C TYR A 118 13.14 9.50 -4.61
N LYS A 119 14.46 9.31 -4.56
CA LYS A 119 15.17 8.96 -3.34
C LYS A 119 14.75 9.88 -2.18
N GLY A 120 14.42 9.26 -1.03
CA GLY A 120 13.96 9.96 0.17
C GLY A 120 12.44 10.16 0.25
N TRP A 121 11.69 9.95 -0.83
CA TRP A 121 10.23 10.05 -0.82
C TRP A 121 9.60 8.78 -0.21
N VAL A 122 8.40 8.88 0.34
CA VAL A 122 7.77 7.81 1.12
C VAL A 122 6.45 7.34 0.50
N ILE A 123 6.17 6.04 0.56
CA ILE A 123 4.89 5.50 0.11
C ILE A 123 3.79 5.94 1.07
N ALA A 124 2.79 6.60 0.50
CA ALA A 124 1.68 7.24 1.18
C ALA A 124 0.34 6.77 0.62
N ARG A 125 -0.70 6.92 1.44
CA ARG A 125 -2.10 6.69 1.06
C ARG A 125 -2.78 7.99 0.66
N ASP A 126 -3.48 7.96 -0.46
CA ASP A 126 -4.41 9.00 -0.88
C ASP A 126 -5.83 8.68 -0.40
N ASP A 127 -6.25 9.28 0.71
CA ASP A 127 -7.59 9.08 1.28
C ASP A 127 -8.71 9.61 0.37
N SER A 128 -8.39 10.47 -0.61
CA SER A 128 -9.36 10.96 -1.59
C SER A 128 -9.70 9.95 -2.68
N ALA A 129 -8.86 8.92 -2.86
CA ALA A 129 -9.08 7.87 -3.85
C ALA A 129 -10.45 7.21 -3.66
N LYS A 130 -11.09 6.81 -4.75
CA LYS A 130 -12.37 6.11 -4.71
C LYS A 130 -12.14 4.60 -4.66
N THR A 131 -12.89 3.93 -3.79
CA THR A 131 -12.94 2.47 -3.76
C THR A 131 -13.71 1.93 -4.96
N ARG A 132 -13.41 0.70 -5.34
CA ARG A 132 -14.14 -0.07 -6.34
C ARG A 132 -14.14 -1.55 -5.97
N PRO A 133 -15.14 -2.33 -6.39
CA PRO A 133 -15.08 -3.78 -6.27
C PRO A 133 -14.00 -4.37 -7.20
N GLU A 134 -13.40 -5.47 -6.77
CA GLU A 134 -12.50 -6.36 -7.51
C GLU A 134 -13.05 -7.79 -7.40
N GLY A 135 -14.03 -8.11 -8.25
CA GLY A 135 -14.85 -9.30 -8.09
C GLY A 135 -15.92 -9.15 -6.99
N PRO A 136 -16.59 -10.25 -6.59
CA PRO A 136 -17.79 -10.18 -5.75
C PRO A 136 -17.52 -9.90 -4.27
N ASN A 137 -16.31 -10.22 -3.77
CA ASN A 137 -16.03 -10.30 -2.33
C ASN A 137 -14.79 -9.50 -1.92
N LEU A 138 -14.40 -8.49 -2.70
CA LEU A 138 -13.21 -7.70 -2.42
C LEU A 138 -13.42 -6.26 -2.88
N THR A 139 -13.15 -5.33 -1.99
CA THR A 139 -13.02 -3.90 -2.28
C THR A 139 -11.56 -3.51 -2.34
N VAL A 140 -11.19 -2.77 -3.39
CA VAL A 140 -9.85 -2.23 -3.59
C VAL A 140 -9.89 -0.73 -3.88
N THR A 141 -8.74 -0.07 -3.77
CA THR A 141 -8.56 1.33 -4.16
C THR A 141 -7.15 1.59 -4.69
N PRO A 142 -6.97 2.33 -5.79
CA PRO A 142 -5.66 2.71 -6.30
C PRO A 142 -5.10 3.92 -5.52
N ALA A 143 -4.92 3.78 -4.21
CA ALA A 143 -4.63 4.88 -3.30
C ALA A 143 -3.13 5.06 -2.98
N LEU A 144 -2.24 4.18 -3.45
CA LEU A 144 -0.81 4.33 -3.14
C LEU A 144 -0.17 5.42 -4.01
N ARG A 145 0.57 6.32 -3.36
CA ARG A 145 1.31 7.43 -3.97
C ARG A 145 2.69 7.49 -3.36
N LEU A 146 3.61 8.17 -4.04
CA LEU A 146 4.92 8.49 -3.48
C LEU A 146 4.92 9.96 -3.06
N SER A 147 5.08 10.23 -1.77
CA SER A 147 5.01 11.57 -1.16
C SER A 147 6.41 12.11 -0.86
N LYS A 148 6.66 13.38 -1.17
CA LYS A 148 7.96 14.03 -0.92
C LYS A 148 8.30 14.18 0.56
N ALA A 149 7.29 14.21 1.42
CA ALA A 149 7.46 14.29 2.86
C ALA A 149 6.52 13.31 3.59
N PRO A 150 6.92 12.79 4.77
CA PRO A 150 6.04 12.01 5.63
C PRO A 150 4.81 12.79 6.07
N THR A 151 3.67 12.10 6.08
CA THR A 151 2.39 12.55 6.64
C THR A 151 1.82 11.41 7.48
N ASP A 152 0.68 11.64 8.16
CA ASP A 152 0.02 10.55 8.89
C ASP A 152 -0.34 9.37 7.99
N ASN A 153 -0.58 9.62 6.70
CA ASN A 153 -0.93 8.60 5.70
C ASN A 153 0.25 7.79 5.16
N CYS A 154 1.46 8.00 5.69
CA CYS A 154 2.67 7.30 5.25
C CYS A 154 3.09 6.13 6.17
N HIS A 155 2.36 5.89 7.27
CA HIS A 155 2.76 4.93 8.29
C HIS A 155 2.08 3.58 8.11
N TRP A 156 2.88 2.52 8.24
CA TRP A 156 2.51 1.13 7.99
C TRP A 156 2.89 0.25 9.17
N LYS A 157 2.02 -0.69 9.51
CA LYS A 157 2.36 -1.82 10.37
C LYS A 157 2.92 -2.93 9.51
N LEU A 158 4.11 -3.38 9.88
CA LEU A 158 4.77 -4.50 9.24
C LEU A 158 4.33 -5.78 9.96
N ILE A 159 3.84 -6.77 9.22
CA ILE A 159 3.36 -8.04 9.78
C ILE A 159 4.03 -9.17 9.01
N LEU A 160 4.95 -9.89 9.66
CA LEU A 160 5.58 -11.06 9.06
C LEU A 160 4.66 -12.27 9.24
N THR A 161 4.20 -12.82 8.13
CA THR A 161 3.36 -14.03 8.09
C THR A 161 4.17 -15.23 7.60
N LYS A 162 3.56 -16.43 7.53
CA LYS A 162 4.21 -17.61 6.93
C LYS A 162 4.47 -17.44 5.43
N GLN A 163 3.67 -16.63 4.74
CA GLN A 163 3.74 -16.43 3.29
C GLN A 163 4.68 -15.27 2.90
N GLY A 164 4.82 -14.26 3.76
CA GLY A 164 5.67 -13.10 3.52
C GLY A 164 5.32 -11.92 4.42
N LEU A 165 6.00 -10.79 4.20
CA LEU A 165 5.66 -9.51 4.83
C LEU A 165 4.34 -8.99 4.27
N VAL A 166 3.46 -8.55 5.16
CA VAL A 166 2.24 -7.80 4.86
C VAL A 166 2.39 -6.39 5.44
N LEU A 167 1.89 -5.39 4.71
CA LEU A 167 1.87 -3.99 5.16
C LEU A 167 0.43 -3.54 5.35
N GLU A 168 0.10 -3.16 6.59
CA GLU A 168 -1.23 -2.70 6.99
C GLU A 168 -1.20 -1.18 7.24
N ALA A 169 -2.21 -0.47 6.74
CA ALA A 169 -2.40 0.94 6.98
C ALA A 169 -2.79 1.22 8.44
N LEU A 170 -2.05 2.12 9.11
CA LEU A 170 -2.28 2.43 10.54
C LEU A 170 -3.25 3.58 10.80
N SER A 171 -3.63 4.34 9.77
CA SER A 171 -4.40 5.59 9.91
C SER A 171 -5.17 5.93 8.64
N GLY A 172 -5.99 6.98 8.74
CA GLY A 172 -6.76 7.54 7.62
C GLY A 172 -8.01 6.72 7.29
N LYS A 173 -8.62 7.03 6.15
CA LYS A 173 -9.83 6.37 5.63
C LYS A 173 -9.64 4.86 5.47
N TYR A 174 -8.42 4.43 5.15
CA TYR A 174 -8.08 3.05 4.84
C TYR A 174 -7.36 2.32 5.97
N ARG A 175 -7.50 2.77 7.23
CA ARG A 175 -6.94 2.05 8.37
C ARG A 175 -7.36 0.57 8.34
N GLY A 176 -6.41 -0.34 8.55
CA GLY A 176 -6.62 -1.79 8.48
C GLY A 176 -6.60 -2.39 7.07
N TRP A 177 -6.41 -1.57 6.02
CA TRP A 177 -6.27 -2.06 4.66
C TRP A 177 -4.82 -2.44 4.35
N PHE A 178 -4.64 -3.32 3.38
CA PHE A 178 -3.36 -3.93 3.07
C PHE A 178 -2.90 -3.56 1.67
N TRP A 179 -1.58 -3.49 1.46
CA TRP A 179 -1.03 -3.39 0.11
C TRP A 179 -1.51 -4.58 -0.74
N ASP A 180 -1.84 -4.32 -2.00
CA ASP A 180 -2.19 -5.35 -2.98
C ASP A 180 -1.55 -5.04 -4.34
N PHE A 181 -0.62 -5.90 -4.72
CA PHE A 181 0.13 -5.85 -5.97
C PHE A 181 -0.18 -7.09 -6.84
N GLY A 182 -1.42 -7.58 -6.77
CA GLY A 182 -1.86 -8.82 -7.40
C GLY A 182 -2.83 -8.67 -8.57
N GLY A 183 -3.25 -7.47 -8.92
CA GLY A 183 -4.35 -7.28 -9.87
C GLY A 183 -4.06 -7.65 -11.33
N GLY A 184 -5.10 -7.59 -12.16
CA GLY A 184 -5.12 -8.07 -13.55
C GLY A 184 -4.55 -7.14 -14.62
N ASP A 185 -4.26 -5.87 -14.33
CA ASP A 185 -3.79 -4.89 -15.32
C ASP A 185 -2.59 -5.37 -16.14
N PRO A 186 -2.56 -5.08 -17.45
CA PRO A 186 -1.48 -5.47 -18.33
C PRO A 186 -0.18 -4.75 -17.97
N SER A 187 0.94 -5.44 -18.19
CA SER A 187 2.26 -4.82 -18.14
C SER A 187 2.59 -4.16 -19.49
N HIS A 188 3.53 -3.22 -19.47
CA HIS A 188 4.07 -2.59 -20.67
C HIS A 188 5.59 -2.52 -20.60
N ARG A 189 6.24 -2.24 -21.73
CA ARG A 189 7.70 -2.08 -21.78
C ARG A 189 8.09 -0.66 -21.38
N GLU A 190 9.07 -0.58 -20.50
CA GLU A 190 9.67 0.67 -20.04
C GLU A 190 11.16 0.43 -19.79
N SER A 191 12.01 1.19 -20.49
CA SER A 191 13.47 1.16 -20.32
C SER A 191 14.09 -0.23 -20.23
N GLY A 192 13.67 -1.15 -21.11
CA GLY A 192 14.21 -2.51 -21.20
C GLY A 192 13.66 -3.52 -20.17
N ARG A 193 12.62 -3.15 -19.42
CA ARG A 193 11.93 -4.01 -18.44
C ARG A 193 10.43 -4.03 -18.72
N GLU A 194 9.73 -4.99 -18.12
CA GLU A 194 8.27 -4.96 -18.07
C GLU A 194 7.83 -4.29 -16.78
N VAL A 195 6.83 -3.42 -16.87
CA VAL A 195 6.30 -2.62 -15.77
C VAL A 195 4.79 -2.72 -15.72
N ALA A 196 4.23 -2.93 -14.53
CA ALA A 196 2.79 -2.96 -14.28
C ALA A 196 2.41 -1.94 -13.19
N ILE A 197 1.39 -1.13 -13.44
CA ILE A 197 0.90 -0.10 -12.50
C ILE A 197 -0.31 -0.66 -11.73
N ASN A 198 -0.29 -1.96 -11.40
CA ASN A 198 -1.37 -2.58 -10.64
C ASN A 198 -1.06 -2.55 -9.15
N VAL A 199 -1.21 -1.36 -8.58
CA VAL A 199 -0.81 -1.07 -7.21
C VAL A 199 -2.00 -0.52 -6.44
N LEU A 200 -2.54 -1.36 -5.57
CA LEU A 200 -3.79 -1.14 -4.88
C LEU A 200 -3.60 -1.21 -3.35
N LEU A 201 -4.61 -0.73 -2.64
CA LEU A 201 -4.93 -1.17 -1.29
C LEU A 201 -6.18 -2.06 -1.35
N ALA A 202 -6.17 -3.14 -0.58
CA ALA A 202 -7.28 -4.06 -0.43
C ALA A 202 -7.83 -4.03 1.00
N GLU A 203 -9.15 -4.16 1.15
CA GLU A 203 -9.82 -4.17 2.46
C GLU A 203 -9.46 -5.38 3.34
N LYS A 204 -8.82 -6.39 2.76
CA LYS A 204 -8.31 -7.60 3.43
C LYS A 204 -7.06 -8.13 2.72
N VAL A 205 -6.31 -8.99 3.40
CA VAL A 205 -5.12 -9.63 2.82
C VAL A 205 -5.52 -10.54 1.66
N VAL A 206 -4.84 -10.37 0.51
CA VAL A 206 -5.03 -11.16 -0.71
C VAL A 206 -3.69 -11.68 -1.24
N ALA A 207 -3.69 -12.45 -2.33
CA ALA A 207 -2.47 -13.02 -2.90
C ALA A 207 -1.39 -11.96 -3.24
N GLY A 208 -1.81 -10.75 -3.63
CA GLY A 208 -0.93 -9.62 -3.90
C GLY A 208 -0.39 -8.88 -2.68
N SER A 209 -0.77 -9.29 -1.45
CA SER A 209 -0.40 -8.60 -0.21
C SER A 209 0.87 -9.11 0.46
N TYR A 210 1.46 -10.18 -0.04
CA TYR A 210 2.59 -10.87 0.59
C TYR A 210 3.89 -10.61 -0.17
N PHE A 211 4.89 -10.07 0.53
CA PHE A 211 6.17 -9.68 -0.05
C PHE A 211 7.35 -10.43 0.58
N ALA A 212 8.25 -10.91 -0.26
CA ALA A 212 9.61 -11.25 0.14
C ALA A 212 10.41 -9.96 0.27
N VAL A 213 11.16 -9.84 1.36
CA VAL A 213 12.01 -8.68 1.65
C VAL A 213 13.46 -9.13 1.62
N ASN A 214 14.23 -8.61 0.68
CA ASN A 214 15.63 -8.99 0.49
C ASN A 214 16.53 -7.75 0.48
N PRO A 215 17.82 -7.85 0.85
CA PRO A 215 18.77 -6.77 0.60
C PRO A 215 18.74 -6.33 -0.87
N ALA A 216 18.68 -5.02 -1.11
CA ALA A 216 18.89 -4.49 -2.45
C ALA A 216 20.40 -4.59 -2.77
N LYS A 217 20.73 -5.21 -3.92
CA LYS A 217 22.09 -5.30 -4.43
C LYS A 217 22.37 -4.17 -5.41
#